data_AF-A0A920J618-F1
#
_entry.id   AF-A0A920J618-F1
#
_cell.length_a   1.000
_cell.length_b   1.000
_cell.length_c   1.000
_cell.angle_alpha   90.00
_cell.angle_beta   90.00
_cell.angle_gamma   90.00
#
_symmetry.space_group_name_H-M   'P 1'
#
loop_
_entity.id
_entity.type
_entity.pdbx_description
1 polymer ?
#
loop_
_entity_poly.entity_id
_entity_poly.type
_entity_poly.pdbx_seq_one_letter_code
_entity_poly.pdbx_strand_id
1 'polypeptide(L)'
;MLINPASNPYLGMEMYLGKNTNYSTNEKFYLTKKDLEILELNNVSKIKSPSNYLVLIETGDDFKSHLNILLIFIMVVIFASLMVEVILLIFFKEKLGIVSKFMKL
;
A
#
# COMPACT_ATOMS: atom_id res chain seq x y z
N MET A 1 0.36 -3.51 -10.50
CA MET A 1 -0.81 -3.51 -9.60
C MET A 1 -0.33 -3.16 -8.20
N LEU A 2 -1.13 -2.41 -7.43
CA LEU A 2 -0.89 -2.10 -6.02
C LEU A 2 -2.16 -2.40 -5.22
N ILE A 3 -2.02 -3.04 -4.06
CA ILE A 3 -3.12 -3.38 -3.16
C ILE A 3 -2.86 -2.69 -1.84
N ASN A 4 -3.79 -1.84 -1.41
CA ASN A 4 -3.70 -1.02 -0.20
C ASN A 4 -2.28 -0.45 0.04
N PRO A 5 -1.69 0.24 -0.96
CA PRO A 5 -0.30 0.67 -0.84
C PRO A 5 -0.15 1.75 0.23
N ALA A 6 0.92 1.68 1.03
CA ALA A 6 1.30 2.82 1.86
C ALA A 6 1.81 3.97 0.96
N SER A 7 1.28 5.18 1.13
CA SER A 7 1.75 6.37 0.40
C SER A 7 3.11 6.85 0.89
N ASN A 8 3.31 6.84 2.22
CA ASN A 8 4.55 7.30 2.87
C ASN A 8 4.99 6.23 3.89
N PRO A 9 5.60 5.11 3.45
CA PRO A 9 5.85 3.97 4.31
C PRO A 9 6.86 4.25 5.44
N TYR A 10 7.67 5.29 5.34
CA TYR A 10 8.61 5.69 6.39
C TYR A 10 7.91 6.35 7.59
N LEU A 11 6.73 6.96 7.41
CA LEU A 11 6.02 7.62 8.49
C LEU A 11 5.49 6.61 9.51
N GLY A 12 5.86 6.77 10.77
CA GLY A 12 5.43 5.89 11.86
C GLY A 12 6.29 4.63 11.99
N MET A 13 7.28 4.41 11.09
CA MET A 13 8.20 3.28 11.23
C MET A 13 9.30 3.52 12.28
N GLU A 14 9.44 4.75 12.79
CA GLU A 14 10.41 5.09 13.83
C GLU A 14 10.19 4.27 15.11
N MET A 15 8.95 3.89 15.40
CA MET A 15 8.62 3.03 16.55
C MET A 15 9.19 1.61 16.44
N TYR A 16 9.57 1.18 15.24
CA TYR A 16 10.13 -0.14 14.97
C TYR A 16 11.66 -0.11 14.82
N LEU A 17 12.33 1.02 15.06
CA LEU A 17 13.79 1.07 15.04
C LEU A 17 14.39 0.08 16.06
N GLY A 18 15.47 -0.57 15.65
CA GLY A 18 16.13 -1.59 16.44
C GLY A 18 15.88 -3.00 15.95
N LYS A 19 15.94 -3.96 16.86
CA LYS A 19 15.87 -5.38 16.54
C LYS A 19 14.43 -5.83 16.29
N ASN A 20 14.20 -6.41 15.13
CA ASN A 20 12.92 -6.95 14.70
C ASN A 20 13.05 -8.43 14.32
N THR A 21 11.91 -9.12 14.26
CA THR A 21 11.83 -10.51 13.80
C THR A 21 10.71 -10.62 12.78
N ASN A 22 11.00 -11.17 11.62
CA ASN A 22 9.97 -11.59 10.68
C ASN A 22 9.24 -12.81 11.27
N TYR A 23 7.98 -12.65 11.66
CA TYR A 23 7.22 -13.72 12.32
C TYR A 23 6.88 -14.91 11.42
N SER A 24 6.91 -14.75 10.09
CA SER A 24 6.66 -15.84 9.14
C SER A 24 7.89 -16.71 8.91
N THR A 25 9.10 -16.14 9.00
CA THR A 25 10.37 -16.84 8.72
C THR A 25 11.26 -17.02 9.95
N ASN A 26 10.94 -16.36 11.06
CA ASN A 26 11.77 -16.18 12.25
C ASN A 26 13.13 -15.48 12.00
N GLU A 27 13.31 -14.86 10.84
CA GLU A 27 14.52 -14.10 10.52
C GLU A 27 14.61 -12.85 11.39
N LYS A 28 15.75 -12.66 12.06
CA LYS A 28 16.03 -11.48 12.86
C LYS A 28 16.75 -10.45 12.00
N PHE A 29 16.28 -9.22 12.02
CA PHE A 29 16.92 -8.10 11.33
C PHE A 29 16.94 -6.87 12.23
N TYR A 30 17.70 -5.86 11.82
CA TYR A 30 17.80 -4.60 12.55
C TYR A 30 17.37 -3.46 11.64
N LEU A 31 16.34 -2.74 12.03
CA LEU A 31 15.84 -1.57 11.31
C LEU A 31 16.57 -0.33 11.82
N THR A 32 17.25 0.37 10.92
CA THR A 32 18.01 1.57 11.22
C THR A 32 17.34 2.81 10.66
N LYS A 33 17.75 3.98 11.19
CA LYS A 33 17.29 5.26 10.64
C LYS A 33 17.66 5.42 9.15
N LYS A 34 18.82 4.88 8.74
CA LYS A 34 19.26 4.90 7.35
C LYS A 34 18.30 4.13 6.43
N ASP A 35 17.68 3.06 6.91
CA ASP A 35 16.68 2.32 6.13
C ASP A 35 15.42 3.16 5.91
N LEU A 36 15.00 3.93 6.92
CA LEU A 36 13.88 4.88 6.79
C LEU A 36 14.21 6.03 5.83
N GLU A 37 15.43 6.56 5.91
CA GLU A 37 15.92 7.60 4.98
C GLU A 37 15.92 7.08 3.53
N ILE A 38 16.29 5.81 3.30
CA ILE A 38 16.19 5.19 1.98
C ILE A 38 14.73 5.12 1.50
N LEU A 39 13.79 4.76 2.36
CA LEU A 39 12.36 4.76 2.00
C LEU A 39 11.87 6.16 1.65
N GLU A 40 12.27 7.19 2.40
CA GLU A 40 11.93 8.59 2.14
C GLU A 40 12.52 9.09 0.82
N LEU A 41 13.79 8.78 0.52
CA LEU A 41 14.45 9.15 -0.73
C LEU A 41 13.79 8.54 -1.97
N ASN A 42 13.15 7.38 -1.81
CA ASN A 42 12.41 6.70 -2.87
C ASN A 42 10.95 7.13 -2.96
N ASN A 43 10.52 8.10 -2.15
CA ASN A 43 9.16 8.60 -2.17
C ASN A 43 8.87 9.35 -3.48
N VAL A 44 7.78 8.99 -4.16
CA VAL A 44 7.42 9.56 -5.46
C VAL A 44 6.24 10.52 -5.30
N SER A 45 6.48 11.82 -5.55
CA SER A 45 5.46 12.86 -5.42
C SER A 45 4.43 12.87 -6.55
N LYS A 46 4.80 12.36 -7.74
CA LYS A 46 3.91 12.26 -8.91
C LYS A 46 4.33 11.13 -9.85
N ILE A 47 3.36 10.36 -10.32
CA ILE A 47 3.59 9.27 -11.27
C ILE A 47 3.51 9.79 -12.69
N LYS A 48 4.52 9.42 -13.51
CA LYS A 48 4.63 9.83 -14.92
C LYS A 48 3.58 9.16 -15.81
N SER A 49 3.28 7.88 -15.55
CA SER A 49 2.36 7.07 -16.36
C SER A 49 1.32 6.36 -15.48
N PRO A 50 0.30 7.08 -14.97
CA PRO A 50 -0.71 6.51 -14.06
C PRO A 50 -1.45 5.29 -14.63
N SER A 51 -1.64 5.23 -15.95
CA SER A 51 -2.28 4.11 -16.65
C SER A 51 -1.55 2.76 -16.50
N ASN A 52 -0.29 2.77 -16.08
CA ASN A 52 0.50 1.56 -15.84
C ASN A 52 0.17 0.91 -14.49
N TYR A 53 -0.68 1.54 -13.69
CA TYR A 53 -1.02 1.10 -12.35
C TYR A 53 -2.52 0.84 -12.24
N LEU A 54 -2.85 -0.36 -11.78
CA LEU A 54 -4.13 -0.67 -11.15
C LEU A 54 -3.92 -0.54 -9.64
N VAL A 55 -4.65 0.37 -8.99
CA VAL A 55 -4.60 0.57 -7.55
C VAL A 55 -5.93 0.12 -6.94
N LEU A 56 -5.85 -0.86 -6.05
CA LEU A 56 -6.99 -1.38 -5.30
C LEU A 56 -6.90 -0.84 -3.87
N ILE A 57 -7.93 -0.09 -3.46
CA ILE A 57 -8.03 0.51 -2.12
C ILE A 57 -9.34 0.03 -1.50
N GLU A 58 -9.25 -0.47 -0.27
CA GLU A 58 -10.40 -0.73 0.57
C GLU A 58 -10.37 0.27 1.73
N THR A 59 -11.38 1.13 1.80
CA THR A 59 -11.46 2.15 2.83
C THR A 59 -12.15 1.57 4.07
N GLY A 60 -11.37 1.12 5.04
CA GLY A 60 -11.83 0.89 6.41
C GLY A 60 -11.52 2.13 7.26
N ASP A 61 -12.58 2.79 7.75
CA ASP A 61 -12.72 3.93 8.68
C ASP A 61 -11.83 5.19 8.55
N ASP A 62 -10.58 5.14 8.06
CA ASP A 62 -9.73 6.33 7.94
C ASP A 62 -9.45 6.72 6.48
N PHE A 63 -10.38 7.49 5.92
CA PHE A 63 -10.30 8.04 4.56
C PHE A 63 -9.02 8.88 4.32
N LYS A 64 -8.45 9.49 5.38
CA LYS A 64 -7.33 10.43 5.27
C LYS A 64 -6.04 9.78 4.76
N SER A 65 -5.78 8.53 5.15
CA SER A 65 -4.62 7.75 4.71
C SER A 65 -4.64 7.43 3.21
N HIS A 66 -5.84 7.38 2.62
CA HIS A 66 -6.04 7.00 1.23
C HIS A 66 -5.96 8.19 0.27
N LEU A 67 -6.26 9.40 0.74
CA LEU A 67 -6.30 10.62 -0.09
C LEU A 67 -4.96 10.91 -0.80
N ASN A 68 -3.83 10.68 -0.13
CA ASN A 68 -2.51 10.86 -0.72
C ASN A 68 -2.28 9.90 -1.89
N ILE A 69 -2.76 8.65 -1.79
CA ILE A 69 -2.67 7.67 -2.87
C ILE A 69 -3.53 8.13 -4.06
N LEU A 70 -4.75 8.60 -3.82
CA LEU A 70 -5.64 9.10 -4.87
C LEU A 70 -5.02 10.28 -5.63
N LEU A 71 -4.33 11.18 -4.92
CA LEU A 71 -3.65 12.34 -5.51
C LEU A 71 -2.47 11.92 -6.42
N ILE A 72 -1.73 10.89 -6.04
CA ILE A 72 -0.56 10.40 -6.78
C ILE A 72 -0.97 9.63 -8.05
N PHE A 73 -2.11 8.92 -8.02
CA PHE A 73 -2.49 7.89 -9.00
C PHE A 73 -3.67 8.23 -9.93
N ILE A 74 -4.00 9.50 -10.17
CA ILE A 74 -5.14 9.94 -11.00
C ILE A 74 -5.27 9.10 -12.30
N MET A 75 -6.12 8.06 -12.29
CA MET A 75 -7.02 7.62 -13.37
C MET A 75 -7.75 6.28 -13.15
N VAL A 76 -7.38 5.39 -12.22
CA VAL A 76 -8.25 4.22 -11.91
C VAL A 76 -8.15 3.83 -10.44
N VAL A 77 -9.18 4.19 -9.67
CA VAL A 77 -9.37 3.76 -8.28
C VAL A 77 -10.70 3.03 -8.24
N ILE A 78 -10.68 1.75 -7.86
CA ILE A 78 -11.89 0.98 -7.59
C ILE A 78 -12.14 1.07 -6.09
N PHE A 79 -13.19 1.81 -5.70
CA PHE A 79 -13.65 1.87 -4.32
C PHE A 79 -14.51 0.65 -3.99
N ALA A 80 -14.21 -0.01 -2.88
CA ALA A 80 -15.14 -0.92 -2.22
C ALA A 80 -15.38 -0.40 -0.81
N SER A 81 -16.61 0.03 -0.50
CA SER A 81 -17.01 0.36 0.86
C SER A 81 -17.64 -0.88 1.49
N LEU A 82 -17.14 -1.33 2.64
CA LEU A 82 -17.97 -2.04 3.60
C LEU A 82 -17.48 -1.73 5.02
N MET A 83 -18.40 -1.24 5.84
CA MET A 83 -18.17 -0.90 7.25
C MET A 83 -18.06 -2.17 8.09
N VAL A 84 -16.86 -2.72 8.19
CA VAL A 84 -16.54 -3.73 9.19
C VAL A 84 -15.12 -3.44 9.69
N GLU A 85 -14.94 -3.36 11.01
CA GLU A 85 -13.72 -2.98 11.77
C GLU A 85 -12.49 -3.89 11.54
N VAL A 86 -12.40 -4.62 10.43
CA VAL A 86 -11.30 -5.53 10.11
C VAL A 86 -10.80 -5.19 8.71
N ILE A 87 -9.53 -4.75 8.62
CA ILE A 87 -8.78 -4.52 7.37
C ILE A 87 -8.49 -5.87 6.73
N LEU A 88 -9.54 -6.50 6.23
CA LEU A 88 -9.48 -7.80 5.61
C LEU A 88 -9.90 -7.56 4.17
N LEU A 89 -9.04 -7.98 3.24
CA LEU A 89 -9.20 -7.91 1.79
C LEU A 89 -10.32 -8.87 1.33
N ILE A 90 -11.50 -8.75 1.97
CA ILE A 90 -12.60 -9.72 2.00
C ILE A 90 -13.08 -9.99 0.58
N PHE A 91 -13.02 -8.97 -0.28
CA PHE A 91 -13.52 -9.04 -1.64
C PHE A 91 -12.41 -9.15 -2.70
N PHE A 92 -11.14 -9.39 -2.32
CA PHE A 92 -10.05 -9.53 -3.30
C PHE A 92 -10.36 -10.56 -4.38
N LYS A 93 -10.91 -11.70 -3.94
CA LYS A 93 -11.22 -12.83 -4.81
C LYS A 93 -12.18 -12.42 -5.94
N GLU A 94 -13.12 -11.53 -5.64
CA GLU A 94 -14.08 -11.00 -6.63
C GLU A 94 -13.42 -10.04 -7.62
N LYS A 95 -12.27 -9.45 -7.28
CA LYS A 95 -11.50 -8.56 -8.16
C LYS A 95 -10.50 -9.29 -9.05
N LEU A 96 -10.29 -10.60 -8.88
CA LEU A 96 -9.31 -11.38 -9.66
C LEU A 96 -9.51 -11.27 -11.18
N GLY A 97 -10.76 -11.21 -11.66
CA GLY A 97 -11.05 -11.05 -13.09
C GLY A 97 -10.55 -9.70 -13.65
N ILE A 98 -10.67 -8.62 -12.88
CA ILE A 98 -10.14 -7.29 -13.26
C ILE A 98 -8.62 -7.31 -13.23
N VAL A 99 -8.02 -7.98 -12.22
CA VAL A 99 -6.57 -8.12 -12.09
C VAL A 99 -5.99 -8.89 -13.28
N SER A 100 -6.54 -10.05 -13.64
CA SER A 100 -6.09 -10.83 -14.81
C SER A 100 -6.17 -10.01 -16.10
N LYS A 101 -7.31 -9.35 -16.35
CA LYS A 101 -7.49 -8.48 -17.53
C LYS A 101 -6.46 -7.34 -17.58
N PHE A 102 -6.17 -6.70 -16.44
CA PHE A 102 -5.18 -5.62 -16.36
C PHE A 102 -3.76 -6.14 -16.59
N MET A 103 -3.41 -7.27 -15.98
CA MET A 103 -2.07 -7.86 -16.07
C MET A 103 -1.85 -8.62 -17.39
N LYS A 104 -2.88 -8.82 -18.21
CA LYS A 104 -2.87 -9.63 -19.44
C LYS A 104 -2.44 -11.09 -19.15
N LEU A 105 -2.93 -11.63 -18.03
CA LEU A 105 -2.74 -13.00 -17.59
C LEU A 105 -3.97 -13.84 -17.91
#